data_AF-A0A950P405-F1
#
_entry.id   AF-A0A950P405-F1
#
_cell.length_a   1.000
_cell.length_b   1.000
_cell.length_c   1.000
_cell.angle_alpha   90.00
_cell.angle_beta   90.00
_cell.angle_gamma   90.00
#
_symmetry.space_group_name_H-M   'P 1'
#
loop_
_entity.id
_entity.type
_entity.pdbx_description
1 polymer ?
#
loop_
_entity_poly.entity_id
_entity_poly.type
_entity_poly.pdbx_seq_one_letter_code
_entity_poly.pdbx_strand_id
1 'polypeptide(L)'
;MLFSLNASRYGKLAAQLGTLVIQDLVSAAGQRIEDATAGSGDLRTAFIGLDEFSALGADHMVALFARGREAGISGLAATQELVDLDRAAPGLRDQVLGNTAVKIFHRQDVPASAQLIAQLAGTERVWERTQQLGGRLLSYDTGRGTRRQVEQFIVHPNVIKTLAPGEAVLITKLPTARVQTVRVDPPRALEAGAPAAGSSPARGTGSSPSPERPHPAGARTEPLPQMGQQSTRPGRRGGRPAPSRGPAPAADAPARSRGPELG
;
A
#
# COMPACT_ATOMS: atom_id res chain seq x y z
N MET A 1 -11.47 3.92 18.29
CA MET A 1 -12.12 2.66 17.84
C MET A 1 -11.09 1.87 17.05
N LEU A 2 -10.96 0.57 17.29
CA LEU A 2 -10.00 -0.30 16.57
C LEU A 2 -10.77 -1.43 15.91
N PHE A 3 -10.58 -1.57 14.60
CA PHE A 3 -11.05 -2.73 13.84
C PHE A 3 -9.85 -3.56 13.41
N SER A 4 -9.85 -4.84 13.73
CA SER A 4 -8.83 -5.78 13.29
C SER A 4 -9.50 -6.87 12.46
N LEU A 5 -9.14 -6.94 11.18
CA LEU A 5 -9.72 -7.88 10.23
C LEU A 5 -8.66 -8.89 9.83
N ASN A 6 -8.95 -10.19 10.02
CA ASN A 6 -8.02 -11.25 9.65
C ASN A 6 -8.10 -11.54 8.14
N ALA A 7 -7.42 -10.71 7.35
CA ALA A 7 -7.38 -10.84 5.90
C ALA A 7 -6.69 -12.13 5.43
N SER A 8 -5.74 -12.66 6.21
CA SER A 8 -5.04 -13.91 5.88
C SER A 8 -5.94 -15.14 5.92
N ARG A 9 -6.94 -15.14 6.83
CA ARG A 9 -7.88 -16.26 6.99
C ARG A 9 -9.16 -16.07 6.19
N TYR A 10 -9.62 -14.82 6.05
CA TYR A 10 -10.91 -14.50 5.43
C TYR A 10 -10.83 -13.28 4.51
N GLY A 11 -9.92 -13.29 3.52
CA GLY A 11 -9.62 -12.12 2.68
C GLY A 11 -10.84 -11.44 2.06
N LYS A 12 -11.75 -12.20 1.43
CA LYS A 12 -12.96 -11.61 0.80
C LYS A 12 -13.91 -10.97 1.82
N LEU A 13 -14.15 -11.64 2.95
CA LEU A 13 -15.04 -11.13 3.99
C LEU A 13 -14.42 -9.91 4.69
N ALA A 14 -13.11 -9.96 4.98
CA ALA A 14 -12.36 -8.84 5.52
C ALA A 14 -12.44 -7.61 4.60
N ALA A 15 -12.25 -7.79 3.30
CA ALA A 15 -12.39 -6.70 2.33
C ALA A 15 -13.82 -6.13 2.30
N GLN A 16 -14.86 -6.98 2.36
CA GLN A 16 -16.25 -6.53 2.41
C GLN A 16 -16.55 -5.75 3.70
N LEU A 17 -16.17 -6.27 4.86
CA LEU A 17 -16.36 -5.59 6.14
C LEU A 17 -15.56 -4.28 6.22
N GLY A 18 -14.31 -4.29 5.77
CA GLY A 18 -13.48 -3.08 5.71
C GLY A 18 -14.07 -2.02 4.79
N THR A 19 -14.64 -2.42 3.65
CA THR A 19 -15.35 -1.52 2.74
C THR A 19 -16.56 -0.88 3.40
N LEU A 20 -17.38 -1.65 4.13
CA LEU A 20 -18.52 -1.10 4.87
C LEU A 20 -18.08 -0.09 5.93
N VAL A 21 -17.02 -0.40 6.68
CA VAL A 21 -16.45 0.51 7.69
C VAL A 21 -15.96 1.80 7.03
N ILE A 22 -15.27 1.73 5.89
CA ILE A 22 -14.82 2.94 5.17
C ILE A 22 -16.01 3.76 4.67
N GLN A 23 -17.02 3.12 4.11
CA GLN A 23 -18.21 3.82 3.61
C GLN A 23 -18.93 4.57 4.75
N ASP A 24 -19.07 3.94 5.91
CA ASP A 24 -19.63 4.58 7.11
C ASP A 24 -18.78 5.78 7.57
N LEU A 25 -17.44 5.64 7.56
CA LEU A 25 -16.53 6.74 7.88
C LEU A 25 -16.63 7.90 6.88
N VAL A 26 -16.80 7.62 5.58
CA VAL A 26 -17.03 8.65 4.56
C VAL A 26 -18.34 9.38 4.81
N SER A 27 -19.41 8.64 5.13
CA SER A 27 -20.72 9.22 5.48
C SER A 27 -20.65 10.09 6.74
N ALA A 28 -19.97 9.62 7.79
CA ALA A 28 -19.76 10.37 9.02
C ALA A 28 -18.91 11.64 8.78
N ALA A 29 -17.89 11.57 7.91
CA ALA A 29 -17.13 12.74 7.50
C ALA A 29 -18.01 13.77 6.78
N GLY A 30 -18.92 13.32 5.90
CA GLY A 30 -19.89 14.17 5.22
C GLY A 30 -20.82 14.92 6.18
N GLN A 31 -21.46 14.19 7.10
CA GLN A 31 -22.33 14.78 8.13
C GLN A 31 -21.60 15.83 8.96
N ARG A 32 -20.36 15.54 9.32
CA ARG A 32 -19.52 16.45 10.11
C ARG A 32 -19.20 17.75 9.36
N ILE A 33 -19.03 17.71 8.04
CA ILE A 33 -18.88 18.91 7.21
C ILE A 33 -20.17 19.72 7.23
N GLU A 34 -21.32 19.05 7.04
CA GLU A 34 -22.64 19.68 7.05
C GLU A 34 -22.91 20.39 8.39
N ASP A 35 -22.66 19.72 9.50
CA ASP A 35 -22.82 20.27 10.85
C ASP A 35 -21.94 21.51 11.09
N ALA A 36 -20.69 21.47 10.60
CA ALA A 36 -19.78 22.61 10.70
C ALA A 36 -20.27 23.79 9.85
N THR A 37 -20.78 23.54 8.64
CA THR A 37 -21.36 24.60 7.79
C THR A 37 -22.67 25.17 8.34
N ALA A 38 -23.44 24.38 9.08
CA ALA A 38 -24.67 24.81 9.73
C ALA A 38 -24.43 25.63 11.02
N GLY A 39 -23.18 25.82 11.44
CA GLY A 39 -22.81 26.55 12.66
C GLY A 39 -23.02 25.74 13.94
N SER A 40 -23.25 24.43 13.82
CA SER A 40 -23.69 23.54 14.89
C SER A 40 -22.54 22.88 15.67
N GLY A 41 -21.28 23.04 15.25
CA GLY A 41 -20.17 22.36 15.92
C GLY A 41 -18.78 22.86 15.53
N ASP A 42 -17.87 22.78 16.50
CA ASP A 42 -16.43 22.98 16.30
C ASP A 42 -15.80 21.69 15.74
N LEU A 43 -14.98 21.80 14.70
CA LEU A 43 -14.36 20.67 14.03
C LEU A 43 -13.20 20.11 14.88
N ARG A 44 -13.52 19.43 15.98
CA ARG A 44 -12.51 18.71 16.79
C ARG A 44 -11.75 17.71 15.93
N THR A 45 -10.42 17.79 15.89
CA THR A 45 -9.61 16.93 15.04
C THR A 45 -9.86 15.44 15.34
N ALA A 46 -10.16 14.67 14.30
CA ALA A 46 -10.23 13.21 14.38
C ALA A 46 -9.07 12.58 13.60
N PHE A 47 -8.70 11.36 13.95
CA PHE A 47 -7.62 10.62 13.31
C PHE A 47 -8.10 9.24 12.86
N ILE A 48 -7.78 8.87 11.63
CA ILE A 48 -8.08 7.56 11.06
C ILE A 48 -6.77 6.94 10.57
N GLY A 49 -6.46 5.75 11.09
CA GLY A 49 -5.34 4.93 10.63
C GLY A 49 -5.84 3.71 9.89
N LEU A 50 -5.32 3.47 8.69
CA LEU A 50 -5.64 2.32 7.85
C LEU A 50 -4.35 1.55 7.58
N ASP A 51 -4.25 0.38 8.19
CA ASP A 51 -3.17 -0.56 7.93
C ASP A 51 -3.59 -1.54 6.82
N GLU A 52 -2.65 -1.92 5.98
CA GLU A 52 -2.86 -2.75 4.79
C GLU A 52 -4.06 -2.31 3.93
N PHE A 53 -4.11 -1.02 3.58
CA PHE A 53 -5.27 -0.49 2.85
C PHE A 53 -5.33 -0.94 1.38
N SER A 54 -4.28 -1.59 0.86
CA SER A 54 -4.22 -2.10 -0.52
C SER A 54 -5.34 -3.11 -0.82
N ALA A 55 -5.86 -3.78 0.21
CA ALA A 55 -6.97 -4.72 0.11
C ALA A 55 -8.36 -4.06 0.05
N LEU A 56 -8.44 -2.74 0.26
CA LEU A 56 -9.68 -1.98 0.34
C LEU A 56 -9.96 -1.30 -1.00
N GLY A 57 -11.24 -1.17 -1.37
CA GLY A 57 -11.64 -0.58 -2.66
C GLY A 57 -11.08 0.83 -2.85
N ALA A 58 -10.39 1.05 -3.98
CA ALA A 58 -9.69 2.28 -4.32
C ALA A 58 -10.54 3.54 -4.21
N ASP A 59 -11.75 3.50 -4.76
CA ASP A 59 -12.67 4.65 -4.80
C ASP A 59 -13.07 5.11 -3.39
N HIS A 60 -13.27 4.16 -2.47
CA HIS A 60 -13.64 4.45 -1.10
C HIS A 60 -12.48 5.08 -0.31
N MET A 61 -11.25 4.64 -0.57
CA MET A 61 -10.05 5.21 0.04
C MET A 61 -9.83 6.66 -0.38
N VAL A 62 -9.97 6.94 -1.68
CA VAL A 62 -9.80 8.29 -2.23
C VAL A 62 -10.89 9.22 -1.69
N ALA A 63 -12.14 8.75 -1.66
CA ALA A 63 -13.25 9.49 -1.07
C ALA A 63 -12.99 9.81 0.41
N LEU A 64 -12.49 8.84 1.19
CA LEU A 64 -12.17 9.04 2.60
C LEU A 64 -11.07 10.08 2.80
N PHE A 65 -9.99 10.06 2.00
CA PHE A 65 -8.93 11.08 2.15
C PHE A 65 -9.40 12.47 1.75
N ALA A 66 -10.17 12.59 0.67
CA ALA A 66 -10.70 13.87 0.20
C ALA A 66 -11.68 14.46 1.23
N ARG A 67 -12.73 13.70 1.59
CA ARG A 67 -13.76 14.13 2.55
C ARG A 67 -13.22 14.27 3.96
N GLY A 68 -12.33 13.37 4.38
CA GLY A 68 -11.70 13.43 5.68
C GLY A 68 -10.95 14.76 5.87
N ARG A 69 -10.18 15.19 4.87
CA ARG A 69 -9.49 16.48 4.91
C ARG A 69 -10.47 17.65 5.08
N GLU A 70 -11.55 17.67 4.30
CA GLU A 70 -12.61 18.70 4.40
C GLU A 70 -13.27 18.70 5.79
N ALA A 71 -13.46 17.53 6.39
CA ALA A 71 -14.04 17.34 7.72
C ALA A 71 -13.05 17.59 8.89
N GLY A 72 -11.80 18.01 8.62
CA GLY A 72 -10.77 18.17 9.66
C GLY A 72 -10.29 16.85 10.27
N ILE A 73 -10.39 15.75 9.51
CA ILE A 73 -9.92 14.41 9.87
C ILE A 73 -8.53 14.20 9.27
N SER A 74 -7.58 13.79 10.10
CA SER A 74 -6.24 13.39 9.67
C SER A 74 -6.22 11.89 9.34
N GLY A 75 -5.82 11.56 8.11
CA GLY A 75 -5.70 10.17 7.65
C GLY A 75 -4.25 9.69 7.62
N LEU A 76 -4.01 8.47 8.11
CA LEU A 76 -2.78 7.72 7.93
C LEU A 76 -3.09 6.42 7.20
N ALA A 77 -2.35 6.15 6.13
CA ALA A 77 -2.47 4.93 5.34
C ALA A 77 -1.11 4.23 5.30
N ALA A 78 -1.11 2.91 5.55
CA ALA A 78 0.08 2.07 5.44
C ALA A 78 -0.19 0.92 4.46
N THR A 79 0.81 0.64 3.61
CA THR A 79 0.85 -0.49 2.68
C THR A 79 2.25 -1.09 2.73
N GLN A 80 2.37 -2.39 2.51
CA GLN A 80 3.68 -3.06 2.46
C GLN A 80 4.46 -2.66 1.21
N GLU A 81 3.78 -2.65 0.07
CA GLU A 81 4.39 -2.35 -1.22
C GLU A 81 3.57 -1.32 -1.98
N LEU A 82 4.28 -0.39 -2.63
CA LEU A 82 3.67 0.71 -3.37
C LEU A 82 3.08 0.25 -4.70
N VAL A 83 3.64 -0.80 -5.30
CA VAL A 83 3.16 -1.42 -6.55
C VAL A 83 1.84 -2.17 -6.37
N ASP A 84 1.50 -2.57 -5.14
CA ASP A 84 0.22 -3.24 -4.87
C ASP A 84 -0.97 -2.29 -5.00
N LEU A 85 -0.74 -0.97 -4.85
CA LEU A 85 -1.76 0.03 -5.12
C LEU A 85 -2.18 0.07 -6.58
N ASP A 86 -1.24 -0.13 -7.51
CA ASP A 86 -1.55 -0.19 -8.94
C ASP A 86 -2.36 -1.44 -9.30
N ARG A 87 -2.16 -2.53 -8.55
CA ARG A 87 -2.94 -3.77 -8.71
C ARG A 87 -4.35 -3.63 -8.16
N ALA A 88 -4.52 -2.86 -7.08
CA ALA A 88 -5.82 -2.62 -6.47
C ALA A 88 -6.73 -1.78 -7.37
N ALA A 89 -6.20 -0.70 -7.97
CA ALA A 89 -6.87 -0.01 -9.07
C ALA A 89 -5.90 0.84 -9.91
N PRO A 90 -6.14 0.98 -11.22
CA PRO A 90 -5.37 1.88 -12.07
C PRO A 90 -5.38 3.32 -11.53
N GLY A 91 -4.19 3.89 -11.31
CA GLY A 91 -4.04 5.29 -10.87
C GLY A 91 -4.23 5.53 -9.37
N LEU A 92 -4.61 4.51 -8.58
CA LEU A 92 -4.78 4.66 -7.12
C LEU A 92 -3.49 5.12 -6.45
N ARG A 93 -2.35 4.53 -6.85
CA ARG A 93 -1.04 4.91 -6.33
C ARG A 93 -0.79 6.42 -6.46
N ASP A 94 -1.00 6.95 -7.65
CA ASP A 94 -0.72 8.36 -7.96
C ASP A 94 -1.70 9.28 -7.23
N GLN A 95 -2.96 8.86 -7.05
CA GLN A 95 -3.94 9.59 -6.24
C GLN A 95 -3.56 9.63 -4.76
N VAL A 96 -3.17 8.49 -4.16
CA VAL A 96 -2.72 8.42 -2.76
C VAL A 96 -1.47 9.26 -2.55
N LEU A 97 -0.50 9.15 -3.45
CA LEU A 97 0.72 9.96 -3.40
C LEU A 97 0.44 11.44 -3.66
N GLY A 98 -0.54 11.79 -4.48
CA GLY A 98 -0.95 13.17 -4.73
C GLY A 98 -1.62 13.82 -3.52
N ASN A 99 -2.49 13.09 -2.83
CA ASN A 99 -3.31 13.62 -1.74
C ASN A 99 -2.62 13.62 -0.37
N THR A 100 -1.54 12.86 -0.19
CA THR A 100 -0.81 12.79 1.09
C THR A 100 0.22 13.91 1.22
N ALA A 101 0.18 14.67 2.31
CA ALA A 101 1.15 15.75 2.57
C ALA A 101 2.50 15.23 3.09
N VAL A 102 2.46 14.14 3.86
CA VAL A 102 3.61 13.50 4.50
C VAL A 102 3.70 12.07 3.99
N LYS A 103 4.90 11.64 3.62
CA LYS A 103 5.20 10.28 3.17
C LYS A 103 6.42 9.76 3.91
N ILE A 104 6.30 8.56 4.44
CA ILE A 104 7.37 7.86 5.14
C ILE A 104 7.60 6.56 4.39
N PHE A 105 8.77 6.42 3.78
CA PHE A 105 9.15 5.23 3.05
C PHE A 105 10.23 4.50 3.82
N HIS A 106 9.92 3.28 4.25
CA HIS A 106 10.93 2.36 4.75
C HIS A 106 11.72 1.78 3.57
N ARG A 107 12.60 0.82 3.85
CA ARG A 107 13.27 0.06 2.81
C ARG A 107 12.26 -0.49 1.80
N GLN A 108 12.59 -0.38 0.52
CA GLN A 108 11.82 -0.96 -0.58
C GLN A 108 12.76 -1.80 -1.44
N ASP A 109 12.45 -3.09 -1.58
CA ASP A 109 13.28 -4.00 -2.37
C ASP A 109 12.91 -3.98 -3.85
N VAL A 110 11.65 -3.63 -4.17
CA VAL A 110 11.17 -3.52 -5.55
C VAL A 110 11.82 -2.31 -6.24
N PRO A 111 12.56 -2.50 -7.37
CA PRO A 111 13.26 -1.41 -8.03
C PRO A 111 12.34 -0.26 -8.49
N ALA A 112 11.13 -0.60 -8.96
CA ALA A 112 10.14 0.40 -9.38
C ALA A 112 9.68 1.28 -8.21
N SER A 113 9.44 0.69 -7.03
CA SER A 113 9.08 1.43 -5.80
C SER A 113 10.21 2.37 -5.39
N ALA A 114 11.46 1.88 -5.34
CA ALA A 114 12.63 2.70 -5.00
C ALA A 114 12.86 3.85 -5.99
N GLN A 115 12.68 3.59 -7.29
CA GLN A 115 12.80 4.61 -8.34
C GLN A 115 11.72 5.69 -8.18
N LEU A 116 10.47 5.29 -7.93
CA LEU A 116 9.37 6.21 -7.71
C LEU A 116 9.60 7.10 -6.48
N ILE A 117 10.12 6.54 -5.38
CA ILE A 117 10.45 7.31 -4.18
C ILE A 117 11.55 8.34 -4.47
N ALA A 118 12.59 7.97 -5.22
CA ALA A 118 13.63 8.90 -5.62
C ALA A 118 13.09 10.03 -6.51
N GLN A 119 12.16 9.73 -7.41
CA GLN A 119 11.47 10.74 -8.22
C GLN A 119 10.57 11.66 -7.38
N LEU A 120 9.87 11.12 -6.38
CA LEU A 120 9.07 11.90 -5.44
C LEU A 120 9.94 12.81 -4.56
N ALA A 121 11.13 12.35 -4.19
CA ALA A 121 12.12 13.14 -3.46
C ALA A 121 12.67 14.28 -4.30
N GLY A 122 12.80 14.08 -5.61
CA GLY A 122 13.30 15.07 -6.55
C GLY A 122 14.82 15.03 -6.72
N THR A 123 15.33 16.01 -7.45
CA THR A 123 16.75 16.15 -7.79
C THR A 123 17.31 17.48 -7.31
N GLU A 124 18.63 17.52 -7.13
CA GLU A 124 19.40 18.72 -6.85
C GLU A 124 20.53 18.88 -7.87
N ARG A 125 20.96 20.12 -8.09
CA ARG A 125 22.06 20.43 -9.02
C ARG A 125 23.39 20.37 -8.30
N VAL A 126 24.27 19.50 -8.76
CA VAL A 126 25.61 19.28 -8.20
C VAL A 126 26.66 19.58 -9.27
N TRP A 127 27.80 20.13 -8.85
CA TRP A 127 28.96 20.31 -9.72
C TRP A 127 29.82 19.05 -9.70
N GLU A 128 29.89 18.35 -10.82
CA GLU A 128 30.76 17.20 -11.00
C GLU A 128 32.08 17.67 -11.62
N ARG A 129 33.21 17.27 -11.01
CA ARG A 129 34.55 17.54 -11.51
C ARG A 129 35.14 16.24 -12.05
N THR A 130 35.36 16.17 -13.36
CA THR A 130 36.07 15.05 -13.97
C THR A 130 37.55 15.39 -14.01
N GLN A 131 38.40 14.47 -13.52
CA GLN A 131 39.85 14.56 -13.65
C GLN A 131 40.31 13.43 -14.59
N GLN A 132 41.07 13.78 -15.63
CA GLN A 132 41.71 12.79 -16.49
C GLN A 132 43.02 12.35 -15.84
N LEU A 133 43.03 11.13 -15.30
CA LEU A 133 44.24 10.45 -14.84
C LEU A 133 44.97 9.88 -16.06
N GLY A 134 46.17 10.37 -16.35
CA GLY A 134 47.01 9.87 -17.45
C GLY A 134 48.05 8.86 -16.97
N GLY A 135 48.33 7.84 -17.78
CA GLY A 135 49.49 6.94 -17.63
C GLY A 135 49.14 5.47 -17.29
N ARG A 136 49.67 4.52 -18.07
CA ARG A 136 49.48 3.05 -17.90
C ARG A 136 50.43 2.40 -16.88
N LEU A 137 51.39 3.16 -16.32
CA LEU A 137 52.38 2.63 -15.36
C LEU A 137 52.68 3.57 -14.17
N LEU A 138 52.56 4.89 -14.34
CA LEU A 138 52.62 5.89 -13.27
C LEU A 138 51.55 6.94 -13.55
N SER A 139 50.53 7.03 -12.69
CA SER A 139 49.46 8.02 -12.85
C SER A 139 49.98 9.41 -12.53
N TYR A 140 49.94 10.32 -13.49
CA TYR A 140 50.16 11.74 -13.27
C TYR A 140 48.89 12.53 -13.59
N ASP A 141 48.61 13.54 -12.77
CA ASP A 141 47.50 14.46 -13.00
C ASP A 141 47.81 15.31 -14.24
N THR A 142 46.94 15.26 -15.24
CA THR A 142 47.13 15.99 -16.50
C THR A 142 46.77 17.48 -16.38
N GLY A 143 46.31 17.94 -15.21
CA GLY A 143 45.96 19.33 -14.93
C GLY A 143 44.70 19.82 -15.67
N ARG A 144 44.10 18.98 -16.52
CA ARG A 144 42.85 19.27 -17.23
C ARG A 144 41.69 18.64 -16.46
N GLY A 145 40.91 19.48 -15.80
CA GLY A 145 39.66 19.07 -15.15
C GLY A 145 38.49 19.92 -15.63
N THR A 146 37.48 19.29 -16.22
CA THR A 146 36.24 19.96 -16.62
C THR A 146 35.26 19.88 -15.46
N ARG A 147 34.56 20.99 -15.19
CA ARG A 147 33.41 21.02 -14.28
C ARG A 147 32.13 21.04 -15.09
N ARG A 148 31.20 20.14 -14.80
CA ARG A 148 29.85 20.16 -15.39
C ARG A 148 28.82 20.20 -14.27
N GLN A 149 27.74 20.93 -14.49
CA GLN A 149 26.59 20.90 -13.59
C GLN A 149 25.69 19.74 -14.01
N VAL A 150 25.32 18.88 -13.06
CA VAL A 150 24.46 17.71 -13.28
C VAL A 150 23.32 17.72 -12.28
N GLU A 151 22.19 17.11 -12.65
CA GLU A 151 21.09 16.86 -11.71
C GLU A 151 21.24 15.44 -11.13
N GLN A 152 21.19 15.35 -9.81
CA GLN A 152 21.31 14.11 -9.06
C GLN A 152 20.12 13.97 -8.11
N PHE A 153 19.63 12.75 -7.89
CA PHE A 153 18.56 12.51 -6.92
C PHE A 153 18.98 12.96 -5.51
N ILE A 154 18.08 13.67 -4.82
CA ILE A 154 18.25 14.05 -3.41
C ILE A 154 18.41 12.79 -2.55
N VAL A 155 17.65 11.73 -2.86
CA VAL A 155 17.84 10.39 -2.30
C VAL A 155 17.90 9.38 -3.44
N HIS A 156 19.05 8.74 -3.62
CA HIS A 156 19.25 7.79 -4.70
C HIS A 156 18.47 6.47 -4.46
N PRO A 157 17.92 5.80 -5.50
CA PRO A 157 17.21 4.52 -5.36
C PRO A 157 18.01 3.43 -4.62
N ASN A 158 19.32 3.41 -4.78
CA ASN A 158 20.19 2.47 -4.04
C ASN A 158 20.21 2.72 -2.54
N VAL A 159 20.08 3.98 -2.09
CA VAL A 159 19.97 4.31 -0.66
C VAL A 159 18.66 3.73 -0.12
N ILE A 160 17.54 3.95 -0.81
CA ILE A 160 16.22 3.43 -0.41
C ILE A 160 16.22 1.89 -0.30
N LYS A 161 16.87 1.19 -1.24
CA LYS A 161 17.01 -0.27 -1.20
C LYS A 161 17.91 -0.79 -0.09
N THR A 162 18.75 0.05 0.49
CA THR A 162 19.77 -0.33 1.49
C THR A 162 19.52 0.27 2.88
N LEU A 163 18.40 0.98 3.07
CA LEU A 163 17.96 1.47 4.38
C LEU A 163 17.99 0.34 5.41
N ALA A 164 18.61 0.60 6.55
CA ALA A 164 18.65 -0.34 7.65
C ALA A 164 17.28 -0.45 8.34
N PRO A 165 16.99 -1.55 9.06
CA PRO A 165 15.84 -1.60 9.95
C PRO A 165 15.84 -0.41 10.92
N GLY A 166 14.70 0.27 11.04
CA GLY A 166 14.58 1.50 11.81
C GLY A 166 15.04 2.76 11.05
N GLU A 167 15.31 2.69 9.75
CA GLU A 167 15.54 3.86 8.90
C GLU A 167 14.40 4.04 7.90
N ALA A 168 14.07 5.30 7.62
CA ALA A 168 13.06 5.66 6.63
C ALA A 168 13.41 6.98 5.93
N VAL A 169 12.94 7.14 4.70
CA VAL A 169 12.94 8.42 3.99
C VAL A 169 11.64 9.14 4.29
N LEU A 170 11.74 10.31 4.92
CA LEU A 170 10.64 11.22 5.12
C LEU A 170 10.61 12.25 3.99
N ILE A 171 9.47 12.34 3.32
CA ILE A 171 9.16 13.40 2.35
C ILE A 171 7.94 14.16 2.88
N THR A 172 8.12 15.45 3.18
CA THR A 172 7.01 16.34 3.51
C THR A 172 6.96 17.51 2.54
N LYS A 173 5.75 17.95 2.18
CA LYS A 173 5.52 19.16 1.39
C LYS A 173 5.12 20.37 2.26
N LEU A 174 4.85 20.15 3.55
CA LEU A 174 4.33 21.18 4.46
C LEU A 174 5.13 21.25 5.77
N PRO A 175 5.31 22.46 6.36
CA PRO A 175 5.06 23.78 5.74
C PRO A 175 6.09 24.12 4.64
N THR A 176 7.19 23.38 4.57
CA THR A 176 8.24 23.52 3.56
C THR A 176 8.59 22.15 3.03
N ALA A 177 8.84 22.05 1.73
CA ALA A 177 9.32 20.82 1.13
C ALA A 177 10.63 20.38 1.79
N ARG A 178 10.66 19.17 2.35
CA ARG A 178 11.84 18.58 2.97
C ARG A 178 11.91 17.09 2.66
N VAL A 179 13.13 16.64 2.37
CA VAL A 179 13.48 15.24 2.21
C VAL A 179 14.60 14.93 3.18
N GLN A 180 14.42 13.92 4.02
CA GLN A 180 15.43 13.53 5.00
C GLN A 180 15.37 12.03 5.29
N THR A 181 16.53 11.42 5.54
CA THR A 181 16.58 10.08 6.11
C THR A 181 16.46 10.21 7.63
N VAL A 182 15.49 9.53 8.22
CA VAL A 182 15.15 9.58 9.65
C VAL A 182 15.30 8.21 10.27
N ARG A 183 15.50 8.20 11.59
CA ARG A 183 15.39 6.98 12.40
C ARG A 183 13.99 6.85 12.97
N VAL A 184 13.48 5.63 12.92
CA VAL A 184 12.19 5.22 13.45
C VAL A 184 12.48 4.27 14.60
N ASP A 185 12.20 4.74 15.81
CA ASP A 185 12.34 3.90 16.99
C ASP A 185 11.25 2.81 16.99
N PRO A 186 11.57 1.59 17.45
CA PRO A 186 10.55 0.56 17.63
C PRO A 186 9.48 1.07 18.59
N PRO A 187 8.21 0.66 18.42
CA PRO A 187 7.16 1.03 19.36
C PRO A 187 7.59 0.62 20.75
N ARG A 188 7.61 1.58 21.69
CA ARG A 188 7.81 1.25 23.10
C ARG A 188 6.78 0.19 23.46
N ALA A 189 7.23 -0.91 24.05
CA ALA A 189 6.33 -1.89 24.61
C ALA A 189 5.33 -1.12 25.47
N LEU A 190 4.05 -1.17 25.08
CA LEU A 190 3.01 -0.56 25.87
C LEU A 190 3.06 -1.32 27.20
N GLU A 191 3.59 -0.68 28.25
CA GLU A 191 3.49 -1.20 29.61
C GLU A 191 2.01 -1.57 29.81
N ALA A 192 1.73 -2.88 29.92
CA ALA A 192 0.39 -3.39 30.10
C ALA A 192 -0.09 -2.98 31.51
N GLY A 193 -0.58 -1.75 31.65
CA GLY A 193 -0.74 -1.15 32.97
C GLY A 193 -1.49 0.18 32.98
N ALA A 194 -2.74 0.19 32.51
CA ALA A 194 -3.81 1.01 33.10
C ALA A 194 -5.17 0.47 32.65
N PRO A 195 -6.09 0.09 33.55
CA PRO A 195 -7.46 -0.17 33.15
C PRO A 195 -8.04 1.14 32.61
N ALA A 196 -8.50 1.11 31.36
CA ALA A 196 -9.32 2.18 30.82
C ALA A 196 -10.50 2.39 31.78
N ALA A 197 -10.49 3.53 32.49
CA ALA A 197 -11.59 3.96 33.33
C ALA A 197 -12.87 3.92 32.50
N GLY A 198 -13.88 3.23 33.05
CA GLY A 198 -15.01 2.71 32.31
C GLY A 198 -15.88 3.76 31.62
N SER A 199 -16.45 3.34 30.49
CA SER A 199 -17.82 3.66 30.11
C SER A 199 -18.30 2.59 29.13
N SER A 200 -18.65 1.41 29.66
CA SER A 200 -19.48 0.47 28.91
C SER A 200 -20.90 1.04 28.87
N PRO A 201 -21.54 1.22 27.70
CA PRO A 201 -22.96 1.57 27.66
C PRO A 201 -23.76 0.42 28.26
N ALA A 202 -24.81 0.78 29.00
CA ALA A 202 -25.66 -0.12 29.75
C ALA A 202 -26.16 -1.29 28.89
N ARG A 203 -25.86 -2.50 29.35
CA ARG A 203 -26.45 -3.74 28.85
C ARG A 203 -27.93 -3.73 29.22
N GLY A 204 -28.80 -3.65 28.20
CA GLY A 204 -30.24 -3.75 28.37
C GLY A 204 -30.63 -5.02 29.13
N THR A 205 -31.47 -4.87 30.14
CA THR A 205 -32.06 -5.95 30.92
C THR A 205 -33.02 -6.74 30.05
N GLY A 206 -32.52 -7.75 29.35
CA GLY A 206 -33.35 -8.80 28.76
C GLY A 206 -33.71 -9.81 29.85
N SER A 207 -34.96 -9.79 30.31
CA SER A 207 -35.54 -10.85 31.11
C SER A 207 -35.71 -12.12 30.25
N SER A 208 -35.01 -13.20 30.61
CA SER A 208 -35.31 -14.53 30.12
C SER A 208 -36.42 -15.17 30.97
N PRO A 209 -37.40 -15.88 30.39
CA PRO A 209 -38.13 -16.91 31.11
C PRO A 209 -37.44 -18.27 30.95
N SER A 210 -37.38 -18.99 32.08
CA SER A 210 -36.86 -20.35 32.29
C SER A 210 -37.64 -21.45 31.52
N PRO A 211 -37.09 -22.68 31.40
CA PRO A 211 -37.62 -23.73 30.55
C PRO A 211 -38.65 -24.61 31.29
N GLU A 212 -39.71 -25.00 30.60
CA GLU A 212 -40.68 -26.00 31.08
C GLU A 212 -40.70 -27.21 30.12
N ARG A 213 -40.70 -28.41 30.70
CA ARG A 213 -40.86 -29.75 30.07
C ARG A 213 -41.64 -30.61 31.08
N PRO A 214 -42.23 -31.78 30.73
CA PRO A 214 -42.74 -32.31 29.44
C PRO A 214 -44.11 -33.08 29.55
N HIS A 215 -44.55 -33.70 28.44
CA HIS A 215 -45.38 -34.95 28.26
C HIS A 215 -46.78 -34.83 27.62
N PRO A 216 -47.40 -35.91 27.03
CA PRO A 216 -46.89 -36.89 26.04
C PRO A 216 -47.91 -37.37 24.95
N ALA A 217 -47.46 -38.30 24.07
CA ALA A 217 -48.17 -39.34 23.26
C ALA A 217 -48.99 -38.93 22.02
N GLY A 218 -49.03 -39.64 20.88
CA GLY A 218 -48.45 -40.91 20.39
C GLY A 218 -48.56 -40.94 18.83
N ALA A 219 -47.62 -41.51 18.08
CA ALA A 219 -47.42 -42.93 17.70
C ALA A 219 -47.88 -43.25 16.26
N ARG A 220 -46.97 -43.84 15.45
CA ARG A 220 -47.11 -44.90 14.38
C ARG A 220 -46.18 -44.65 13.16
N THR A 221 -45.06 -45.39 13.03
CA THR A 221 -44.78 -46.62 12.18
C THR A 221 -44.55 -46.28 10.69
N GLU A 222 -43.59 -46.78 9.90
CA GLU A 222 -42.54 -47.84 9.95
C GLU A 222 -41.58 -47.69 8.70
N PRO A 223 -40.64 -48.60 8.31
CA PRO A 223 -39.26 -48.25 7.87
C PRO A 223 -38.78 -48.67 6.44
N LEU A 224 -37.58 -48.14 6.06
CA LEU A 224 -36.45 -48.60 5.17
C LEU A 224 -36.66 -49.65 4.04
N PRO A 225 -35.94 -49.57 2.87
CA PRO A 225 -34.57 -50.13 2.79
C PRO A 225 -33.57 -49.51 1.77
N GLN A 226 -32.31 -49.97 1.89
CA GLN A 226 -31.10 -49.68 1.11
C GLN A 226 -30.96 -50.53 -0.18
N MET A 227 -30.22 -50.02 -1.18
CA MET A 227 -29.46 -50.73 -2.24
C MET A 227 -28.65 -49.64 -3.00
N GLY A 228 -27.41 -49.74 -3.47
CA GLY A 228 -26.42 -50.81 -3.57
C GLY A 228 -25.60 -50.62 -4.87
N GLN A 229 -24.30 -50.28 -4.76
CA GLN A 229 -23.17 -50.53 -5.70
C GLN A 229 -23.23 -49.84 -7.10
N GLN A 230 -22.17 -49.54 -7.88
CA GLN A 230 -20.86 -50.15 -8.20
C GLN A 230 -19.88 -49.06 -8.71
N SER A 231 -18.61 -49.03 -8.28
CA SER A 231 -17.39 -49.53 -8.97
C SER A 231 -17.26 -49.26 -10.48
N THR A 232 -16.25 -48.47 -10.89
CA THR A 232 -15.27 -48.80 -11.96
C THR A 232 -14.16 -47.72 -12.08
N ARG A 233 -12.91 -48.19 -12.07
CA ARG A 233 -11.68 -47.60 -12.68
C ARG A 233 -11.19 -48.66 -13.70
N PRO A 234 -10.14 -48.48 -14.54
CA PRO A 234 -9.24 -47.33 -14.76
C PRO A 234 -8.95 -47.01 -16.26
N GLY A 235 -8.16 -45.96 -16.54
CA GLY A 235 -7.55 -45.76 -17.87
C GLY A 235 -6.52 -44.63 -17.89
N ARG A 236 -5.26 -44.96 -18.24
CA ARG A 236 -4.05 -44.13 -18.17
C ARG A 236 -3.58 -43.79 -19.60
N ARG A 237 -3.17 -42.53 -19.86
CA ARG A 237 -2.24 -42.00 -20.90
C ARG A 237 -2.50 -40.48 -20.97
N GLY A 238 -1.55 -39.55 -20.96
CA GLY A 238 -0.18 -39.52 -21.44
C GLY A 238 -0.08 -38.32 -22.39
N GLY A 239 0.69 -37.28 -22.05
CA GLY A 239 0.89 -36.13 -22.95
C GLY A 239 1.46 -34.89 -22.26
N ARG A 240 2.79 -34.72 -22.34
CA ARG A 240 3.50 -33.45 -22.08
C ARG A 240 3.12 -32.40 -23.13
N PRO A 241 2.99 -31.10 -22.78
CA PRO A 241 3.14 -30.03 -23.76
C PRO A 241 4.62 -29.61 -23.89
N ALA A 242 5.06 -29.43 -25.13
CA ALA A 242 6.37 -28.90 -25.52
C ALA A 242 6.43 -27.36 -25.35
N PRO A 243 7.64 -26.76 -25.24
CA PRO A 243 7.81 -25.33 -24.97
C PRO A 243 7.49 -24.44 -26.17
N SER A 244 6.82 -23.31 -25.91
CA SER A 244 6.53 -22.24 -26.86
C SER A 244 7.81 -21.55 -27.33
N ARG A 245 7.99 -21.48 -28.66
CA ARG A 245 9.05 -20.78 -29.36
C ARG A 245 8.96 -19.27 -29.10
N GLY A 246 10.06 -18.66 -28.68
CA GLY A 246 10.23 -17.20 -28.65
C GLY A 246 10.38 -16.63 -30.07
N PRO A 247 10.09 -15.32 -30.26
CA PRO A 247 10.29 -14.67 -31.56
C PRO A 247 11.78 -14.48 -31.88
N ALA A 248 12.13 -14.72 -33.14
CA ALA A 248 13.46 -14.56 -33.71
C ALA A 248 13.90 -13.08 -33.78
N PRO A 249 15.21 -12.79 -33.76
CA PRO A 249 15.73 -11.43 -33.84
C PRO A 249 15.57 -10.82 -35.23
N ALA A 250 15.23 -9.53 -35.27
CA ALA A 250 15.21 -8.74 -36.50
C ALA A 250 16.64 -8.57 -37.05
N ALA A 251 16.79 -8.84 -38.34
CA ALA A 251 18.03 -8.73 -39.09
C ALA A 251 18.42 -7.26 -39.32
N ASP A 252 19.74 -7.07 -39.23
CA ASP A 252 20.52 -5.87 -39.51
C ASP A 252 20.57 -5.57 -41.02
N ALA A 253 20.46 -4.29 -41.41
CA ALA A 253 20.75 -3.79 -42.76
C ALA A 253 20.93 -2.25 -42.74
N PRO A 254 21.76 -1.67 -43.63
CA PRO A 254 22.99 -1.02 -43.18
C PRO A 254 23.01 0.51 -43.24
N ALA A 255 24.05 1.04 -42.59
CA ALA A 255 24.56 2.40 -42.67
C ALA A 255 24.65 2.95 -44.10
N ARG A 256 24.12 4.17 -44.31
CA ARG A 256 24.49 5.01 -45.44
C ARG A 256 25.53 6.04 -44.98
N SER A 257 26.73 5.90 -45.52
CA SER A 257 27.83 6.86 -45.48
C SER A 257 27.64 8.00 -46.48
N ARG A 258 27.93 9.23 -46.02
CA ARG A 258 28.57 10.40 -46.69
C ARG A 258 28.31 10.59 -48.20
N GLY A 259 27.60 11.64 -48.64
CA GLY A 259 28.09 13.02 -48.91
C GLY A 259 28.21 13.23 -50.45
N PRO A 260 28.48 14.43 -51.03
CA PRO A 260 28.53 15.79 -50.48
C PRO A 260 27.84 16.88 -51.39
N GLU A 261 27.99 18.16 -50.99
CA GLU A 261 28.09 19.39 -51.80
C GLU A 261 26.88 20.17 -52.37
N LEU A 262 26.89 21.46 -51.99
CA LEU A 262 26.72 22.71 -52.78
C LEU A 262 25.34 23.07 -53.37
N GLY A 263 24.88 24.28 -52.99
CA GLY A 263 23.74 25.01 -53.55
C GLY A 263 23.17 26.01 -52.57
#